data_AF-A0A0S8GQW6-F1
#
_entry.id   AF-A0A0S8GQW6-F1
#
_cell.length_a   1.000
_cell.length_b   1.000
_cell.length_c   1.000
_cell.angle_alpha   90.00
_cell.angle_beta   90.00
_cell.angle_gamma   90.00
#
_symmetry.space_group_name_H-M   'P 1'
#
loop_
_entity.id
_entity.type
_entity.pdbx_description
1 polymer ?
#
loop_
_entity_poly.entity_id
_entity_poly.type
_entity_poly.pdbx_seq_one_letter_code
_entity_poly.pdbx_strand_id
1 'polypeptide(L)'
;MTDWPSIVDENRQRVWRTAYRLLGNDADAADCLQETFISALRLTRREVIRNWPALLQRLATTRALDRLRQRMRLYGCCETIGEWSAVSSSRPGPDHTAQASELCQRLRQALAQLPAKQAQAFCLRFLDDLSYREIAQHMQIKPEAVGVLLHRARSQLQQLLASELAGNRL
;
A
#
# COMPACT_ATOMS: atom_id res chain seq x y z
N MET A 1 10.06 -29.49 7.35
CA MET A 1 9.64 -28.32 8.15
C MET A 1 9.79 -27.09 7.27
N THR A 2 8.83 -26.17 7.31
CA THR A 2 8.94 -24.88 6.62
C THR A 2 10.13 -24.10 7.19
N ASP A 3 11.11 -23.75 6.36
CA ASP A 3 12.27 -22.95 6.78
C ASP A 3 11.88 -21.48 6.94
N TRP A 4 11.38 -21.17 8.14
CA TRP A 4 10.88 -19.84 8.46
C TRP A 4 11.96 -18.73 8.37
N PRO A 5 13.18 -18.91 8.93
CA PRO A 5 14.27 -17.95 8.76
C PRO A 5 14.54 -17.57 7.30
N SER A 6 14.68 -18.55 6.41
CA SER A 6 14.95 -18.29 4.98
C SER A 6 13.82 -17.48 4.34
N ILE A 7 12.56 -17.85 4.61
CA ILE A 7 11.38 -17.14 4.09
C ILE A 7 11.38 -15.69 4.56
N VAL A 8 11.69 -15.43 5.84
CA VAL A 8 11.75 -14.06 6.35
C VAL A 8 12.85 -13.29 5.65
N ASP A 9 14.07 -13.81 5.59
CA ASP A 9 15.21 -13.07 5.03
C ASP A 9 15.02 -12.76 3.53
N GLU A 10 14.49 -13.70 2.75
CA GLU A 10 14.20 -13.51 1.32
C GLU A 10 13.12 -12.45 1.05
N ASN A 11 12.14 -12.32 1.95
CA ASN A 11 10.94 -11.52 1.68
C ASN A 11 10.86 -10.22 2.48
N ARG A 12 11.64 -10.08 3.56
CA ARG A 12 11.58 -8.93 4.50
C ARG A 12 11.69 -7.61 3.77
N GLN A 13 12.70 -7.44 2.91
CA GLN A 13 12.93 -6.18 2.21
C GLN A 13 11.77 -5.82 1.28
N ARG A 14 11.19 -6.81 0.59
CA ARG A 14 10.08 -6.56 -0.34
C ARG A 14 8.81 -6.17 0.40
N VAL A 15 8.49 -6.87 1.50
CA VAL A 15 7.34 -6.55 2.37
C VAL A 15 7.50 -5.16 2.97
N TRP A 16 8.69 -4.84 3.48
CA TRP A 16 8.96 -3.54 4.09
C TRP A 16 8.80 -2.40 3.07
N ARG A 17 9.36 -2.56 1.86
CA ARG A 17 9.24 -1.56 0.79
C ARG A 17 7.78 -1.29 0.41
N THR A 18 6.96 -2.33 0.29
CA THR A 18 5.53 -2.18 -0.01
C THR A 18 4.80 -1.43 1.12
N ALA A 19 5.05 -1.81 2.38
CA ALA A 19 4.46 -1.14 3.53
C ALA A 19 4.91 0.33 3.62
N TYR A 20 6.20 0.62 3.47
CA TYR A 20 6.75 1.98 3.51
C TYR A 20 6.21 2.87 2.38
N ARG A 21 6.08 2.34 1.16
CA ARG A 21 5.50 3.09 0.04
C ARG A 21 4.07 3.54 0.35
N LEU A 22 3.28 2.69 1.02
CA LEU A 22 1.88 2.98 1.35
C LEU A 22 1.71 3.82 2.63
N LEU A 23 2.53 3.61 3.66
CA LEU A 23 2.37 4.22 4.99
C LEU A 23 3.25 5.46 5.20
N GLY A 24 4.36 5.56 4.47
CA GLY A 24 5.22 6.74 4.41
C GLY A 24 6.08 7.01 5.65
N ASN A 25 6.17 6.08 6.60
CA ASN A 25 7.06 6.19 7.76
C ASN A 25 7.57 4.81 8.20
N ASP A 26 8.71 4.79 8.88
CA ASP A 26 9.42 3.57 9.24
C ASP A 26 8.70 2.74 10.32
N ALA A 27 8.10 3.41 11.31
CA ALA A 27 7.41 2.74 12.43
C ALA A 27 6.21 1.93 11.91
N ASP A 28 5.32 2.58 11.16
CA ASP A 28 4.15 1.91 10.57
C ASP A 28 4.55 0.80 9.59
N ALA A 29 5.65 1.00 8.84
CA ALA A 29 6.16 -0.01 7.91
C ALA A 29 6.73 -1.24 8.65
N ALA A 30 7.47 -1.04 9.73
CA ALA A 30 8.02 -2.11 10.56
C ALA A 30 6.91 -2.92 11.24
N ASP A 31 5.90 -2.24 11.79
CA ASP A 31 4.74 -2.89 12.40
C ASP A 31 3.95 -3.72 11.37
N CYS A 32 3.65 -3.12 10.21
CA CYS A 32 2.94 -3.81 9.13
C CYS A 32 3.71 -5.06 8.65
N LEU A 33 5.05 -4.96 8.58
CA LEU A 33 5.91 -6.09 8.26
C LEU A 33 5.79 -7.20 9.32
N GLN A 34 5.91 -6.86 10.60
CA GLN A 34 5.83 -7.83 11.68
C GLN A 34 4.48 -8.55 11.69
N GLU A 35 3.37 -7.81 11.60
CA GLU A 35 2.03 -8.37 11.55
C GLU A 35 1.81 -9.26 10.33
N THR A 36 2.40 -8.89 9.18
CA THR A 36 2.36 -9.67 7.95
C THR A 36 2.98 -11.05 8.16
N PHE A 37 4.19 -11.11 8.72
CA PHE A 37 4.88 -12.37 9.02
C PHE A 37 4.17 -13.18 10.10
N ILE A 38 3.71 -12.56 11.19
CA ILE A 38 2.93 -13.25 12.24
C ILE A 38 1.68 -13.90 11.63
N SER A 39 0.98 -13.18 10.75
CA SER A 39 -0.24 -13.69 10.14
C SER A 39 0.03 -14.80 9.13
N ALA A 40 1.13 -14.71 8.38
CA ALA A 40 1.56 -15.78 7.50
C ALA A 40 1.94 -17.05 8.27
N LEU A 41 2.61 -16.92 9.43
CA LEU A 41 2.91 -18.03 10.34
C LEU A 41 1.64 -18.65 10.95
N ARG A 42 0.59 -17.86 11.19
CA ARG A 42 -0.70 -18.41 11.64
C ARG A 42 -1.38 -19.20 10.53
N LEU A 43 -1.24 -18.77 9.28
CA LEU A 43 -1.81 -19.45 8.11
C LEU A 43 -1.15 -20.80 7.83
N THR A 44 0.16 -20.97 8.08
CA THR A 44 0.83 -22.28 7.93
C THR A 44 0.25 -23.37 8.81
N ARG A 45 -0.41 -22.99 9.92
CA ARG A 45 -1.07 -23.95 10.83
C ARG A 45 -2.37 -24.50 10.24
N ARG A 46 -2.92 -23.85 9.20
CA ARG A 46 -4.21 -24.17 8.59
C ARG A 46 -4.09 -24.70 7.17
N GLU A 47 -3.11 -24.20 6.40
CA GLU A 47 -3.01 -24.46 4.97
C GLU A 47 -1.55 -24.60 4.51
N VAL A 48 -1.36 -25.38 3.44
CA VAL A 48 -0.05 -25.50 2.78
C VAL A 48 0.14 -24.33 1.83
N ILE A 49 1.13 -23.49 2.13
CA ILE A 49 1.47 -22.31 1.32
C ILE A 49 2.43 -22.71 0.21
N ARG A 50 2.02 -22.49 -1.04
CA ARG A 50 2.82 -22.83 -2.24
C ARG A 50 3.69 -21.68 -2.75
N ASN A 51 3.28 -20.43 -2.51
CA ASN A 51 3.99 -19.24 -2.98
C ASN A 51 4.06 -18.19 -1.87
N TRP A 52 5.20 -18.18 -1.17
CA TRP A 52 5.49 -17.28 -0.07
C TRP A 52 5.56 -15.80 -0.49
N PRO A 53 6.30 -15.43 -1.54
CA PRO A 53 6.33 -14.04 -2.01
C PRO A 53 4.94 -13.47 -2.30
N ALA A 54 4.10 -14.20 -3.04
CA ALA A 54 2.76 -13.74 -3.39
C ALA A 54 1.85 -13.57 -2.17
N LEU A 55 1.91 -14.52 -1.22
CA LEU A 55 1.13 -14.44 0.02
C LEU A 55 1.56 -13.25 0.88
N LEU A 56 2.87 -13.07 1.08
CA LEU A 56 3.39 -12.00 1.93
C LEU A 56 3.08 -10.63 1.33
N GLN A 57 3.18 -10.48 0.00
CA GLN A 57 2.76 -9.26 -0.68
C GLN A 57 1.26 -8.98 -0.52
N ARG A 58 0.41 -10.02 -0.61
CA ARG A 58 -1.03 -9.86 -0.30
C ARG A 58 -1.28 -9.27 1.06
N LEU A 59 -0.65 -9.90 2.03
CA LEU A 59 -0.85 -9.63 3.43
C LEU A 59 -0.33 -8.24 3.78
N ALA A 60 0.81 -7.84 3.21
CA ALA A 60 1.39 -6.51 3.36
C ALA A 60 0.51 -5.42 2.73
N THR A 61 0.16 -5.58 1.44
CA THR A 61 -0.62 -4.58 0.69
C THR A 61 -2.00 -4.38 1.28
N THR A 62 -2.68 -5.45 1.68
CA THR A 62 -3.99 -5.36 2.35
C THR A 62 -3.88 -4.59 3.67
N ARG A 63 -2.95 -5.00 4.56
CA ARG A 63 -2.77 -4.35 5.86
C ARG A 63 -2.39 -2.88 5.75
N ALA A 64 -1.45 -2.58 4.85
CA ALA A 64 -0.98 -1.22 4.65
C ALA A 64 -2.10 -0.31 4.12
N LEU A 65 -2.94 -0.80 3.19
CA LEU A 65 -4.11 -0.05 2.73
C LEU A 65 -5.16 0.15 3.83
N ASP A 66 -5.40 -0.85 4.66
CA ASP A 66 -6.35 -0.74 5.78
C ASP A 66 -5.88 0.26 6.82
N ARG A 67 -4.60 0.21 7.22
CA ARG A 67 -3.97 1.20 8.11
C ARG A 67 -4.00 2.60 7.51
N LEU A 68 -3.67 2.74 6.23
CA LEU A 68 -3.72 4.02 5.52
C LEU A 68 -5.14 4.61 5.55
N ARG A 69 -6.17 3.80 5.30
CA ARG A 69 -7.57 4.24 5.40
C ARG A 69 -7.98 4.60 6.81
N GLN A 70 -7.59 3.80 7.80
CA GLN A 70 -7.88 4.10 9.20
C GLN A 70 -7.26 5.43 9.61
N ARG A 71 -6.00 5.68 9.20
CA ARG A 71 -5.32 6.95 9.40
C ARG A 71 -6.09 8.11 8.76
N MET A 72 -6.51 7.97 7.50
CA MET A 72 -7.32 9.01 6.85
C MET A 72 -8.68 9.23 7.51
N ARG A 73 -9.30 8.21 8.10
CA ARG A 73 -10.56 8.38 8.85
C ARG A 73 -10.36 9.12 10.17
N LEU A 74 -9.29 8.82 10.89
CA LEU A 74 -9.00 9.43 12.20
C LEU A 74 -8.56 10.90 12.06
N TYR A 75 -7.77 11.20 11.04
CA TYR A 75 -7.18 12.53 10.87
C TYR A 75 -7.83 13.36 9.75
N GLY A 76 -8.64 12.75 8.87
CA GLY A 76 -9.34 13.44 7.77
C GLY A 76 -10.58 14.23 8.21
N CYS A 77 -10.93 14.21 9.50
CA CYS A 77 -11.90 15.15 10.09
C CYS A 77 -11.26 16.49 10.50
N CYS A 78 -9.94 16.65 10.38
CA CYS A 78 -9.25 17.91 10.65
C CYS A 78 -8.85 18.57 9.32
N GLU A 79 -9.57 19.62 8.96
CA GLU A 79 -9.49 20.39 7.72
C GLU A 79 -8.20 21.25 7.59
N THR A 80 -7.05 20.78 8.09
CA THR A 80 -5.80 21.56 8.01
C THR A 80 -4.61 20.62 7.79
N ILE A 81 -4.33 20.34 6.52
CA ILE A 81 -3.32 19.36 6.07
C ILE A 81 -1.91 19.99 5.96
N GLY A 82 -1.69 21.18 6.53
CA GLY A 82 -0.35 21.77 6.64
C GLY A 82 0.57 21.04 7.64
N GLU A 83 0.00 20.29 8.57
CA GLU A 83 0.71 19.82 9.76
C GLU A 83 1.19 18.36 9.69
N TRP A 84 0.83 17.64 8.62
CA TRP A 84 1.30 16.26 8.43
C TRP A 84 2.79 16.15 8.11
N SER A 85 3.44 17.27 7.76
CA SER A 85 4.89 17.35 7.67
C SER A 85 5.56 17.28 9.05
N ALA A 86 4.87 17.67 10.13
CA ALA A 86 5.45 17.79 11.47
C ALA A 86 5.57 16.45 12.22
N VAL A 87 4.79 15.43 11.84
CA VAL A 87 4.90 14.07 12.42
C VAL A 87 5.99 13.23 11.73
N SER A 88 6.62 13.76 10.67
CA SER A 88 7.74 13.13 9.98
C SER A 88 9.08 13.53 10.61
N SER A 89 9.37 13.05 11.82
CA SER A 89 10.72 13.19 12.39
C SER A 89 11.67 12.13 11.83
N SER A 90 12.18 12.39 10.61
CA SER A 90 13.55 12.08 10.17
C SER A 90 13.78 12.72 8.79
N ARG A 91 14.73 13.68 8.74
CA ARG A 91 15.05 14.56 7.61
C ARG A 91 15.33 13.82 6.29
N PRO A 92 14.91 14.42 5.16
CA PRO A 92 15.87 14.74 4.08
C PRO A 92 15.77 16.20 3.58
N GLY A 93 16.89 16.76 3.08
CA GLY A 93 17.08 18.17 2.71
C GLY A 93 16.32 18.68 1.46
N PRO A 94 16.39 20.00 1.17
CA PRO A 94 15.24 20.81 0.76
C PRO A 94 14.98 20.85 -0.77
N ASP A 95 13.74 21.14 -1.12
CA ASP A 95 13.16 21.44 -2.44
C ASP A 95 12.86 20.27 -3.40
N HIS A 96 13.83 19.48 -3.86
CA HIS A 96 13.53 18.41 -4.83
C HIS A 96 12.88 17.16 -4.17
N THR A 97 13.17 16.95 -2.88
CA THR A 97 12.57 15.89 -2.05
C THR A 97 11.18 16.28 -1.57
N ALA A 98 10.92 17.58 -1.36
CA ALA A 98 9.66 18.08 -0.85
C ALA A 98 8.53 17.86 -1.86
N GLN A 99 8.75 18.21 -3.13
CA GLN A 99 7.77 17.99 -4.20
C GLN A 99 7.49 16.50 -4.44
N ALA A 100 8.52 15.66 -4.42
CA ALA A 100 8.36 14.21 -4.54
C ALA A 100 7.62 13.61 -3.34
N SER A 101 7.93 14.09 -2.13
CA SER A 101 7.25 13.69 -0.89
C SER A 101 5.78 14.10 -0.90
N GLU A 102 5.49 15.31 -1.36
CA GLU A 102 4.13 15.83 -1.50
C GLU A 102 3.31 15.02 -2.51
N LEU A 103 3.85 14.73 -3.70
CA LEU A 103 3.19 13.87 -4.69
C LEU A 103 2.93 12.46 -4.14
N CYS A 104 3.89 11.88 -3.40
CA CYS A 104 3.68 10.60 -2.73
C CYS A 104 2.57 10.67 -1.66
N GLN A 105 2.50 11.76 -0.89
CA GLN A 105 1.45 11.96 0.10
C GLN A 105 0.07 12.07 -0.55
N ARG A 106 -0.07 12.87 -1.63
CA ARG A 106 -1.31 12.99 -2.39
C ARG A 106 -1.74 11.67 -3.02
N LEU A 107 -0.79 10.90 -3.56
CA LEU A 107 -1.09 9.56 -4.08
C LEU A 107 -1.63 8.62 -2.98
N ARG A 108 -1.04 8.65 -1.78
CA ARG A 108 -1.54 7.87 -0.64
C ARG A 108 -2.94 8.30 -0.23
N GLN A 109 -3.20 9.61 -0.16
CA GLN A 109 -4.53 10.16 0.13
C GLN A 109 -5.55 9.70 -0.91
N ALA A 110 -5.24 9.82 -2.19
CA ALA A 110 -6.11 9.36 -3.28
C ALA A 110 -6.36 7.85 -3.18
N LEU A 111 -5.33 7.02 -2.96
CA LEU A 111 -5.46 5.57 -2.78
C LEU A 111 -6.38 5.19 -1.61
N ALA A 112 -6.37 5.97 -0.53
CA ALA A 112 -7.25 5.74 0.62
C ALA A 112 -8.74 5.99 0.28
N GLN A 113 -9.02 6.93 -0.62
CA GLN A 113 -10.37 7.28 -1.08
C GLN A 113 -10.93 6.29 -2.10
N LEU A 114 -10.08 5.55 -2.80
CA LEU A 114 -10.51 4.54 -3.77
C LEU A 114 -11.28 3.38 -3.09
N PRO A 115 -12.24 2.76 -3.80
CA PRO A 115 -12.85 1.50 -3.37
C PRO A 115 -11.79 0.42 -3.09
N ALA A 116 -12.02 -0.39 -2.05
CA ALA A 116 -11.08 -1.40 -1.54
C ALA A 116 -10.40 -2.23 -2.62
N LYS A 117 -11.21 -2.85 -3.49
CA LYS A 117 -10.72 -3.73 -4.56
C LYS A 117 -9.94 -2.98 -5.64
N GLN A 118 -10.26 -1.72 -5.91
CA GLN A 118 -9.56 -0.92 -6.92
C GLN A 118 -8.17 -0.50 -6.43
N ALA A 119 -8.10 0.03 -5.20
CA ALA A 119 -6.83 0.39 -4.58
C ALA A 119 -5.90 -0.83 -4.43
N GLN A 120 -6.45 -1.96 -4.00
CA GLN A 120 -5.69 -3.20 -3.85
C GLN A 120 -5.16 -3.70 -5.20
N ALA A 121 -6.00 -3.80 -6.24
CA ALA A 121 -5.55 -4.21 -7.58
C ALA A 121 -4.45 -3.28 -8.11
N PHE A 122 -4.62 -1.96 -7.92
CA PHE A 122 -3.61 -0.97 -8.32
C PHE A 122 -2.28 -1.19 -7.61
N CYS A 123 -2.28 -1.36 -6.29
CA CYS A 123 -1.06 -1.56 -5.51
C CYS A 123 -0.35 -2.87 -5.92
N LEU A 124 -1.10 -3.96 -6.07
CA LEU A 124 -0.54 -5.24 -6.51
C LEU A 124 0.08 -5.15 -7.90
N ARG A 125 -0.51 -4.36 -8.81
CA ARG A 125 0.03 -4.20 -10.16
C ARG A 125 1.26 -3.30 -10.21
N PHE A 126 1.21 -2.14 -9.54
CA PHE A 126 2.20 -1.08 -9.75
C PHE A 126 3.24 -0.96 -8.64
N LEU A 127 2.97 -1.48 -7.44
CA LEU A 127 3.94 -1.52 -6.34
C LEU A 127 4.62 -2.88 -6.23
N ASP A 128 3.86 -3.96 -6.43
CA ASP A 128 4.32 -5.34 -6.25
C ASP A 128 4.65 -6.06 -7.59
N ASP A 129 4.41 -5.37 -8.73
CA ASP A 129 4.67 -5.82 -10.11
C ASP A 129 4.05 -7.18 -10.47
N LEU A 130 2.86 -7.48 -9.92
CA LEU A 130 2.16 -8.72 -10.22
C LEU A 130 1.49 -8.67 -11.60
N SER A 131 1.44 -9.83 -12.27
CA SER A 131 0.67 -10.02 -13.50
C SER A 131 -0.84 -10.05 -13.25
N TYR A 132 -1.65 -9.85 -14.29
CA TYR A 132 -3.12 -9.87 -14.15
C TYR A 132 -3.63 -11.22 -13.61
N ARG A 133 -2.98 -12.32 -14.02
CA ARG A 133 -3.31 -13.67 -13.55
C ARG A 133 -3.01 -13.82 -12.06
N GLU A 134 -1.86 -13.35 -11.61
CA GLU A 134 -1.48 -13.41 -10.19
C GLU A 134 -2.40 -12.53 -9.34
N ILE A 135 -2.73 -11.32 -9.80
CA ILE A 135 -3.69 -10.44 -9.11
C ILE A 135 -5.06 -11.11 -9.00
N ALA A 136 -5.54 -11.75 -10.08
CA ALA A 136 -6.83 -12.45 -10.08
C ALA A 136 -6.87 -13.58 -9.04
N GLN A 137 -5.82 -14.42 -9.02
CA GLN A 137 -5.67 -15.50 -8.05
C GLN A 137 -5.60 -14.97 -6.62
N HIS A 138 -4.84 -13.90 -6.43
CA HIS A 138 -4.56 -13.29 -5.14
C HIS A 138 -5.81 -12.65 -4.51
N MET A 139 -6.59 -11.94 -5.34
CA MET A 139 -7.85 -11.30 -4.97
C MET A 139 -9.07 -12.24 -5.06
N GLN A 140 -8.88 -13.49 -5.52
CA GLN A 140 -9.95 -14.48 -5.74
C GLN A 140 -11.08 -13.95 -6.64
N ILE A 141 -10.69 -13.34 -7.75
CA ILE A 141 -11.60 -12.82 -8.78
C ILE A 141 -11.28 -13.41 -10.15
N LYS A 142 -12.17 -13.21 -11.12
CA LYS A 142 -11.94 -13.61 -12.51
C LYS A 142 -10.85 -12.71 -13.15
N PRO A 143 -9.93 -13.25 -13.97
CA PRO A 143 -8.88 -12.45 -14.63
C PRO A 143 -9.39 -11.23 -15.41
N GLU A 144 -10.56 -11.35 -16.02
CA GLU A 144 -11.22 -10.29 -16.78
C GLU A 144 -11.61 -9.10 -15.90
N ALA A 145 -11.89 -9.34 -14.61
CA ALA A 145 -12.24 -8.29 -13.65
C ALA A 145 -11.04 -7.43 -13.25
N VAL A 146 -9.81 -7.95 -13.35
CA VAL A 146 -8.59 -7.21 -12.96
C VAL A 146 -8.40 -5.98 -13.85
N GLY A 147 -8.56 -6.15 -15.17
CA GLY A 147 -8.43 -5.03 -16.11
C GLY A 147 -9.44 -3.91 -15.84
N VAL A 148 -10.69 -4.28 -15.51
CA VAL A 148 -11.75 -3.32 -15.15
C VAL A 148 -11.41 -2.59 -13.85
N LEU A 149 -10.93 -3.30 -12.82
CA LEU A 149 -10.52 -2.69 -11.56
C LEU A 149 -9.37 -1.71 -11.74
N LEU A 150 -8.34 -2.09 -12.52
CA LEU A 150 -7.18 -1.24 -12.79
C LEU A 150 -7.55 -0.01 -13.61
N HIS A 151 -8.41 -0.17 -14.62
CA HIS A 151 -8.90 0.96 -15.41
C HIS A 151 -9.67 1.96 -14.53
N ARG A 152 -10.60 1.47 -13.70
CA ARG A 152 -11.36 2.32 -12.77
C ARG A 152 -10.46 2.99 -11.74
N ALA A 153 -9.51 2.24 -11.17
CA ALA A 153 -8.54 2.78 -10.22
C ALA A 153 -7.73 3.93 -10.85
N ARG A 154 -7.20 3.73 -12.06
CA ARG A 154 -6.41 4.77 -12.76
C ARG A 154 -7.25 6.01 -13.06
N SER A 155 -8.46 5.84 -13.58
CA SER A 155 -9.36 6.96 -13.90
C SER A 155 -9.70 7.77 -12.64
N GLN A 156 -10.05 7.10 -11.54
CA GLN A 156 -10.40 7.77 -10.29
C GLN A 156 -9.18 8.45 -9.64
N LEU A 157 -8.00 7.82 -9.67
CA LEU A 157 -6.76 8.44 -9.19
C LEU A 157 -6.41 9.70 -10.01
N GLN A 158 -6.57 9.66 -11.33
CA GLN A 158 -6.36 10.84 -12.18
C GLN A 158 -7.30 11.98 -11.81
N GLN A 159 -8.58 11.69 -11.57
CA GLN A 159 -9.56 12.70 -11.13
C GLN A 159 -9.22 13.31 -9.78
N LEU A 160 -8.93 12.48 -8.77
CA LEU A 160 -8.60 12.93 -7.42
C LEU A 160 -7.34 13.79 -7.38
N LEU A 161 -6.29 13.37 -8.08
CA LEU A 161 -5.03 14.12 -8.14
C LEU A 161 -5.19 15.42 -8.93
N ALA A 162 -6.01 15.45 -9.99
CA ALA A 162 -6.29 16.66 -10.74
C ALA A 162 -7.11 17.67 -9.92
N SER A 163 -8.10 17.23 -9.15
CA SER A 163 -8.88 18.13 -8.27
C SER A 163 -8.04 18.75 -7.17
N GLU A 164 -7.13 18.00 -6.55
CA GLU A 164 -6.22 18.55 -5.54
C GLU A 164 -5.20 19.54 -6.13
N LEU A 165 -4.69 19.27 -7.34
CA LEU A 165 -3.80 20.20 -8.05
C LEU A 165 -4.50 21.50 -8.45
N ALA A 166 -5.80 21.45 -8.76
CA ALA A 166 -6.60 22.63 -9.07
C ALA A 166 -6.94 23.46 -7.81
N GLY A 167 -7.22 22.81 -6.68
CA GLY A 167 -7.51 23.48 -5.42
C GLY A 167 -6.30 24.18 -4.79
N ASN A 168 -5.08 23.73 -5.07
CA ASN A 168 -3.83 24.29 -4.52
C ASN A 168 -3.26 25.49 -5.31
N ARG A 169 -4.01 26.00 -6.32
CA ARG A 169 -3.62 27.13 -7.19
C ARG A 169 -4.42 28.42 -6.91
N LEU A 170 -5.21 28.46 -5.84
CA LEU A 170 -5.95 29.62 -5.34
C LEU A 170 -5.34 30.09 -4.03
#